data_AF-A0A1I7M6X6-F1
#
_entry.id   AF-A0A1I7M6X6-F1
#
_cell.length_a   1.000
_cell.length_b   1.000
_cell.length_c   1.000
_cell.angle_alpha   90.00
_cell.angle_beta   90.00
_cell.angle_gamma   90.00
#
_symmetry.space_group_name_H-M   'P 1'
#
loop_
_entity.id
_entity.type
_entity.pdbx_description
1 polymer ?
#
loop_
_entity_poly.entity_id
_entity_poly.type
_entity_poly.pdbx_seq_one_letter_code
_entity_poly.pdbx_strand_id
1 'polypeptide(L)'
;MSSGITLSAATRQNLLSLQGTADLLSTTQSRLATGKKVNSALDSPSNYFTAQSLSSRSSALTSLLDGVSNGIQTIQAANTGLTKLQGLTDQLKSVAQQALSASNAFTAKASVSSTSLNGATANNLLSVGATSVTSDGAIGSASGNLAMTLTAGTGSATLDTTAN
;
A
#
# COMPACT_ATOMS: atom_id res chain seq x y z
N MET A 1 51.84 85.21 17.56
CA MET A 1 51.75 85.19 16.08
C MET A 1 51.64 83.76 15.59
N SER A 2 50.48 83.12 15.78
CA SER A 2 50.13 81.92 15.01
C SER A 2 49.43 82.41 13.76
N SER A 3 50.11 82.35 12.63
CA SER A 3 49.58 82.69 11.32
C SER A 3 48.36 81.79 11.07
N GLY A 4 47.18 82.29 11.41
CA GLY A 4 45.92 81.63 11.08
C GLY A 4 45.93 81.44 9.58
N ILE A 5 45.90 80.20 9.12
CA ILE A 5 45.72 79.88 7.71
C ILE A 5 44.33 80.43 7.36
N THR A 6 44.26 81.69 6.94
CA THR A 6 43.07 82.30 6.38
C THR A 6 42.92 81.71 4.99
N LEU A 7 42.47 80.46 4.91
CA LEU A 7 41.97 79.91 3.65
C LEU A 7 40.94 80.93 3.14
N SER A 8 41.21 81.49 1.96
CA SER A 8 40.30 82.41 1.30
C SER A 8 38.90 81.78 1.28
N ALA A 9 37.84 82.60 1.37
CA ALA A 9 36.47 82.08 1.40
C ALA A 9 36.21 81.10 0.23
N ALA A 10 36.83 81.33 -0.92
CA ALA A 10 36.76 80.46 -2.09
C ALA A 10 37.46 79.10 -1.89
N THR A 11 38.63 79.02 -1.24
CA THR A 11 39.32 77.74 -1.01
C THR A 11 38.61 76.88 0.04
N ARG A 12 37.98 77.48 1.06
CA ARG A 12 37.12 76.74 2.01
C ARG A 12 35.87 76.16 1.35
N GLN A 13 35.22 76.94 0.49
CA GLN A 13 34.04 76.46 -0.24
C GLN A 13 34.38 75.28 -1.16
N ASN A 14 35.53 75.34 -1.83
CA ASN A 14 36.03 74.23 -2.63
C ASN A 14 36.36 73.00 -1.77
N LEU A 15 37.00 73.19 -0.61
CA LEU A 15 37.32 72.09 0.30
C LEU A 15 36.05 71.43 0.89
N LEU A 16 35.03 72.22 1.23
CA LEU A 16 33.74 71.70 1.69
C LEU A 16 33.03 70.88 0.60
N SER A 17 33.11 71.33 -0.65
CA SER A 17 32.58 70.60 -1.82
C SER A 17 33.31 69.28 -2.06
N LEU A 18 34.65 69.29 -1.97
CA LEU A 18 35.47 68.09 -2.11
C LEU A 18 35.22 67.11 -0.96
N GLN A 19 35.02 67.60 0.26
CA GLN A 19 34.68 66.78 1.42
C GLN A 19 33.31 66.12 1.23
N GLY A 20 32.28 66.88 0.85
CA GLY A 20 30.97 66.31 0.55
C GLY A 20 30.99 65.30 -0.61
N THR A 21 31.83 65.52 -1.62
CA THR A 21 32.05 64.57 -2.72
C THR A 21 32.73 63.29 -2.24
N ALA A 22 33.74 63.41 -1.36
CA ALA A 22 34.42 62.26 -0.77
C ALA A 22 33.47 61.42 0.11
N ASP A 23 32.59 62.06 0.89
CA ASP A 23 31.59 61.39 1.72
C ASP A 23 30.52 60.66 0.87
N LEU A 24 30.05 61.30 -0.22
CA LEU A 24 29.13 60.69 -1.16
C LEU A 24 29.77 59.49 -1.88
N LEU A 25 31.03 59.63 -2.28
CA LEU A 25 31.79 58.56 -2.92
C LEU A 25 31.97 57.37 -1.97
N SER A 26 32.37 57.62 -0.72
CA SER A 26 32.49 56.58 0.33
C SER A 26 31.18 55.83 0.55
N THR A 27 30.08 56.57 0.67
CA THR A 27 28.73 55.99 0.82
C THR A 27 28.33 55.15 -0.39
N THR A 28 28.61 55.63 -1.60
CA THR A 28 28.30 54.92 -2.85
C THR A 28 29.12 53.65 -2.98
N GLN A 29 30.42 53.69 -2.66
CA GLN A 29 31.26 52.49 -2.64
C GLN A 29 30.77 51.46 -1.62
N SER A 30 30.37 51.90 -0.43
CA SER A 30 29.79 51.01 0.59
C SER A 30 28.49 50.36 0.12
N ARG A 31 27.59 51.14 -0.50
CA ARG A 31 26.34 50.61 -1.08
C ARG A 31 26.59 49.64 -2.23
N LEU A 32 27.58 49.91 -3.08
CA LEU A 32 27.94 49.02 -4.20
C LEU A 32 28.55 47.70 -3.71
N ALA A 33 29.46 47.76 -2.73
CA ALA A 33 30.12 46.58 -2.18
C ALA A 33 29.15 45.63 -1.45
N THR A 34 28.11 46.20 -0.82
CA THR A 34 27.12 45.44 -0.03
C THR A 34 25.85 45.11 -0.81
N GLY A 35 25.61 45.79 -1.93
CA GLY A 35 24.34 45.76 -2.65
C GLY A 35 23.14 46.31 -1.87
N LYS A 36 23.37 46.90 -0.69
CA LYS A 36 22.30 47.38 0.20
C LYS A 36 22.24 48.89 0.18
N LYS A 37 21.01 49.42 0.04
CA LYS A 37 20.75 50.85 0.18
C LYS A 37 21.01 51.34 1.61
N VAL A 38 20.70 50.54 2.62
CA VAL A 38 20.86 50.88 4.05
C VAL A 38 21.78 49.84 4.68
N ASN A 39 22.98 50.26 5.05
CA ASN A 39 24.03 49.37 5.58
C ASN A 39 24.11 49.34 7.11
N SER A 40 23.65 50.40 7.76
CA SER A 40 23.69 50.53 9.21
C SER A 40 22.39 51.13 9.75
N ALA A 41 22.16 50.93 11.05
CA ALA A 41 21.06 51.59 11.75
C ALA A 41 21.17 53.12 11.75
N LEU A 42 22.37 53.68 11.50
CA LEU A 42 22.58 55.13 11.43
C LEU A 42 22.08 55.74 10.10
N ASP A 43 22.08 54.98 9.00
CA ASP A 43 21.60 55.46 7.69
C ASP A 43 20.05 55.49 7.68
N SER A 44 19.40 54.46 8.23
CA SER A 44 17.95 54.47 8.44
C SER A 44 17.52 53.38 9.45
N PRO A 45 17.16 53.73 10.69
CA PRO A 45 16.84 52.74 11.71
C PRO A 45 15.66 51.83 11.32
N SER A 46 14.55 52.41 10.87
CA SER A 46 13.33 51.66 10.52
C SER A 46 13.57 50.66 9.39
N ASN A 47 14.23 51.11 8.32
CA ASN A 47 14.53 50.27 7.17
C ASN A 47 15.56 49.18 7.51
N TYR A 48 16.59 49.50 8.30
CA TYR A 48 17.60 48.54 8.72
C TYR A 48 17.00 47.41 9.55
N PHE A 49 16.22 47.73 10.58
CA PHE A 49 15.59 46.71 11.42
C PHE A 49 14.51 45.91 10.68
N THR A 50 13.76 46.55 9.77
CA THR A 50 12.80 45.83 8.92
C THR A 50 13.51 44.83 8.00
N ALA A 51 14.59 45.24 7.35
CA ALA A 51 15.39 44.35 6.51
C ALA A 51 16.02 43.20 7.32
N GLN A 52 16.48 43.49 8.55
CA GLN A 52 17.02 42.47 9.44
C GLN A 52 15.96 41.44 9.86
N SER A 53 14.77 41.91 10.23
CA SER A 53 13.60 41.06 10.53
C SER A 53 13.25 40.15 9.35
N LEU A 54 13.20 40.73 8.14
CA LEU A 54 12.87 40.00 6.92
C LEU A 54 13.94 38.95 6.58
N SER A 55 15.23 39.27 6.78
CA SER A 55 16.34 38.32 6.63
C SER A 55 16.20 37.15 7.60
N SER A 56 15.92 37.39 8.88
CA SER A 56 15.71 36.34 9.86
C SER A 56 14.52 35.45 9.52
N ARG A 57 13.42 36.07 9.04
CA ARG A 57 12.24 35.33 8.58
C ARG A 57 12.53 34.48 7.35
N SER A 58 13.31 34.98 6.39
CA SER A 58 13.74 34.19 5.24
C SER A 58 14.50 32.94 5.66
N SER A 59 15.46 33.06 6.59
CA SER A 59 16.20 31.91 7.11
C SER A 59 15.27 30.91 7.82
N ALA A 60 14.33 31.39 8.63
CA ALA A 60 13.34 30.54 9.28
C ALA A 60 12.43 29.82 8.26
N LEU A 61 12.04 30.49 7.18
CA LEU A 61 11.26 29.90 6.09
C LEU A 61 12.06 28.82 5.33
N THR A 62 13.38 29.00 5.15
CA THR A 62 14.24 27.95 4.58
C THR A 62 14.24 26.70 5.46
N SER A 63 14.45 26.85 6.77
CA SER A 63 14.39 25.70 7.70
C SER A 63 13.00 25.05 7.73
N LEU A 64 11.93 25.84 7.66
CA LEU A 64 10.57 25.31 7.55
C LEU A 64 10.37 24.54 6.25
N LEU A 65 10.87 25.05 5.12
CA LEU A 65 10.77 24.40 3.82
C LEU A 65 11.47 23.04 3.81
N ASP A 66 12.62 22.93 4.47
CA ASP A 66 13.31 21.65 4.63
C ASP A 66 12.47 20.66 5.46
N GLY A 67 11.89 21.14 6.57
CA GLY A 67 10.96 20.35 7.38
C GLY A 67 9.73 19.88 6.60
N VAL A 68 9.13 20.76 5.81
CA VAL A 68 8.00 20.43 4.92
C VAL A 68 8.41 19.42 3.85
N SER A 69 9.60 19.56 3.27
CA SER A 69 10.12 18.63 2.25
C SER A 69 10.32 17.22 2.82
N ASN A 70 10.78 17.11 4.07
CA ASN A 70 10.86 15.84 4.79
C ASN A 70 9.46 15.28 5.12
N GLY A 71 8.52 16.14 5.50
CA GLY A 71 7.12 15.76 5.73
C GLY A 71 6.45 15.22 4.46
N ILE A 72 6.67 15.85 3.30
CA ILE A 72 6.16 15.39 2.00
C ILE A 72 6.69 14.00 1.66
N GLN A 73 8.00 13.76 1.84
CA GLN A 73 8.59 12.43 1.60
C GLN A 73 7.95 11.36 2.51
N THR A 74 7.68 11.70 3.77
CA THR A 74 6.99 10.81 4.71
C THR A 74 5.58 10.49 4.26
N ILE A 75 4.81 11.51 3.86
CA ILE A 75 3.45 11.34 3.34
C ILE A 75 3.46 10.51 2.04
N GLN A 76 4.44 10.72 1.17
CA GLN A 76 4.59 9.96 -0.06
C GLN A 76 4.86 8.47 0.22
N ALA A 77 5.74 8.17 1.18
CA ALA A 77 6.01 6.80 1.61
C ALA A 77 4.75 6.16 2.25
N ALA A 78 4.02 6.92 3.07
CA ALA A 78 2.76 6.47 3.66
C ALA A 78 1.70 6.18 2.57
N ASN A 79 1.60 7.03 1.54
CA ASN A 79 0.69 6.83 0.42
C ASN A 79 1.01 5.52 -0.34
N THR A 80 2.30 5.27 -0.64
CA THR A 80 2.73 4.00 -1.24
C THR A 80 2.42 2.80 -0.33
N GLY A 81 2.62 2.94 0.98
CA GLY A 81 2.23 1.93 1.97
C GLY A 81 0.73 1.62 1.93
N LEU A 82 -0.12 2.64 1.89
CA LEU A 82 -1.57 2.49 1.79
C LEU A 82 -1.99 1.80 0.49
N THR A 83 -1.38 2.13 -0.65
CA THR A 83 -1.66 1.43 -1.92
C THR A 83 -1.32 -0.06 -1.81
N LYS A 84 -0.21 -0.42 -1.16
CA LYS A 84 0.12 -1.84 -0.92
C LYS A 84 -0.90 -2.53 -0.03
N LEU A 85 -1.38 -1.86 1.03
CA LEU A 85 -2.42 -2.39 1.90
C LEU A 85 -3.77 -2.57 1.18
N GLN A 86 -4.11 -1.68 0.26
CA GLN A 86 -5.28 -1.86 -0.61
C GLN A 86 -5.14 -3.11 -1.47
N GLY A 87 -3.99 -3.30 -2.14
CA GLY A 87 -3.72 -4.51 -2.91
C GLY A 87 -3.75 -5.79 -2.07
N LEU A 88 -3.22 -5.75 -0.85
CA LEU A 88 -3.32 -6.86 0.10
C LEU A 88 -4.78 -7.15 0.47
N THR A 89 -5.59 -6.11 0.68
CA THR A 89 -7.02 -6.26 0.99
C THR A 89 -7.77 -6.93 -0.15
N ASP A 90 -7.47 -6.57 -1.41
CA ASP A 90 -8.04 -7.21 -2.59
C ASP A 90 -7.63 -8.68 -2.71
N GLN A 91 -6.36 -8.99 -2.44
CA GLN A 91 -5.86 -10.36 -2.37
C GLN A 91 -6.56 -11.18 -1.28
N LEU A 92 -6.70 -10.61 -0.07
CA LEU A 92 -7.42 -11.24 1.04
C LEU A 92 -8.88 -11.50 0.68
N LYS A 93 -9.55 -10.57 0.00
CA LYS A 93 -10.92 -10.77 -0.51
C LYS A 93 -10.99 -11.93 -1.51
N SER A 94 -10.04 -12.02 -2.44
CA SER A 94 -9.97 -13.13 -3.40
C SER A 94 -9.78 -14.47 -2.68
N VAL A 95 -8.86 -14.54 -1.72
CA VAL A 95 -8.62 -15.75 -0.91
C VAL A 95 -9.86 -16.12 -0.10
N ALA A 96 -10.55 -15.15 0.52
CA ALA A 96 -11.79 -15.40 1.24
C ALA A 96 -12.91 -15.93 0.33
N GLN A 97 -13.02 -15.41 -0.90
CA GLN A 97 -13.98 -15.92 -1.89
C GLN A 97 -13.64 -17.33 -2.37
N GLN A 98 -12.35 -17.63 -2.56
CA GLN A 98 -11.88 -18.97 -2.90
C GLN A 98 -12.19 -19.97 -1.77
N ALA A 99 -11.93 -19.59 -0.52
CA ALA A 99 -12.23 -20.42 0.65
C ALA A 99 -13.75 -20.67 0.81
N LEU A 100 -14.58 -19.64 0.62
CA LEU A 100 -16.04 -19.79 0.63
C LEU A 100 -16.54 -20.75 -0.46
N SER A 101 -16.00 -20.62 -1.68
CA SER A 101 -16.35 -21.50 -2.81
C SER A 101 -15.96 -22.95 -2.56
N ALA A 102 -14.76 -23.18 -1.99
CA ALA A 102 -14.31 -24.51 -1.60
C ALA A 102 -15.23 -25.12 -0.54
N SER A 103 -15.60 -24.35 0.51
CA SER A 103 -16.53 -24.81 1.55
C SER A 103 -17.89 -25.24 0.97
N ASN A 104 -18.45 -24.45 0.04
CA ASN A 104 -19.73 -24.78 -0.59
C ASN A 104 -19.65 -26.07 -1.43
N ALA A 105 -18.52 -26.31 -2.10
CA ALA A 105 -18.30 -27.54 -2.87
C ALA A 105 -18.26 -28.79 -1.97
N PHE A 106 -17.72 -28.71 -0.75
CA PHE A 106 -17.76 -29.81 0.21
C PHE A 106 -19.18 -30.12 0.69
N THR A 107 -19.99 -29.10 0.99
CA THR A 107 -21.39 -29.29 1.39
C THR A 107 -22.21 -29.96 0.29
N ALA A 108 -22.04 -29.56 -0.98
CA ALA A 108 -22.72 -30.18 -2.11
C ALA A 108 -22.29 -31.64 -2.36
N LYS A 109 -21.03 -32.00 -2.08
CA LYS A 109 -20.55 -33.39 -2.18
C LYS A 109 -21.07 -34.26 -1.03
N ALA A 110 -21.22 -33.70 0.17
CA ALA A 110 -21.78 -34.41 1.32
C ALA A 110 -23.28 -34.72 1.17
N SER A 111 -24.01 -34.00 0.31
CA SER A 111 -25.43 -34.24 0.03
C SER A 111 -25.70 -35.25 -1.09
N VAL A 112 -24.68 -35.96 -1.60
CA VAL A 112 -24.91 -37.11 -2.49
C VAL A 112 -25.50 -38.24 -1.66
N SER A 113 -26.82 -38.22 -1.53
CA SER A 113 -27.59 -39.30 -0.91
C SER A 113 -27.54 -40.51 -1.82
N SER A 114 -26.70 -41.48 -1.49
CA SER A 114 -26.81 -42.82 -2.08
C SER A 114 -28.16 -43.39 -1.64
N THR A 115 -29.06 -43.65 -2.59
CA THR A 115 -30.31 -44.36 -2.30
C THR A 115 -29.95 -45.69 -1.64
N SER A 116 -30.39 -45.90 -0.40
CA SER A 116 -30.21 -47.17 0.30
C SER A 116 -30.75 -48.30 -0.57
N LEU A 117 -29.89 -49.24 -0.97
CA LEU A 117 -30.36 -50.51 -1.52
C LEU A 117 -31.11 -51.22 -0.38
N ASN A 118 -32.39 -51.54 -0.61
CA ASN A 118 -33.24 -52.15 0.41
C ASN A 118 -32.60 -53.50 0.85
N GLY A 119 -32.16 -53.59 2.09
CA GLY A 119 -31.58 -54.84 2.62
C GLY A 119 -30.04 -54.93 2.65
N ALA A 120 -29.31 -53.88 2.28
CA ALA A 120 -27.87 -53.86 2.51
C ALA A 120 -27.55 -53.92 4.02
N THR A 121 -26.63 -54.80 4.41
CA THR A 121 -26.12 -54.95 5.78
C THR A 121 -24.61 -54.72 5.80
N ALA A 122 -24.01 -54.55 6.99
CA ALA A 122 -22.56 -54.33 7.12
C ALA A 122 -21.69 -55.42 6.46
N ASN A 123 -22.23 -56.62 6.27
CA ASN A 123 -21.56 -57.75 5.65
C ASN A 123 -21.98 -58.02 4.19
N ASN A 124 -23.04 -57.36 3.69
CA ASN A 124 -23.52 -57.55 2.32
C ASN A 124 -24.09 -56.25 1.74
N LEU A 125 -23.39 -55.72 0.74
CA LEU A 125 -23.73 -54.47 0.05
C LEU A 125 -24.75 -54.67 -1.09
N LEU A 126 -25.18 -55.91 -1.35
CA LEU A 126 -26.22 -56.24 -2.33
C LEU A 126 -27.61 -56.25 -1.65
N SER A 127 -28.62 -55.71 -2.34
CA SER A 127 -30.03 -55.66 -1.90
C SER A 127 -30.57 -57.04 -1.48
N VAL A 128 -31.35 -57.13 -0.40
CA VAL A 128 -32.08 -58.38 -0.04
C VAL A 128 -33.52 -58.30 -0.55
N GLY A 129 -33.70 -58.64 -1.83
CA GLY A 129 -34.98 -58.60 -2.53
C GLY A 129 -34.75 -58.42 -4.03
N ALA A 130 -35.77 -58.69 -4.85
CA ALA A 130 -35.68 -58.58 -6.30
C ALA A 130 -35.41 -57.13 -6.74
N THR A 131 -34.14 -56.74 -6.81
CA THR A 131 -33.68 -55.58 -7.54
C THR A 131 -33.69 -55.94 -9.02
N SER A 132 -34.70 -55.46 -9.75
CA SER A 132 -34.71 -55.51 -11.21
C SER A 132 -33.57 -54.64 -11.74
N VAL A 133 -32.38 -55.23 -11.89
CA VAL A 133 -31.37 -54.70 -12.79
C VAL A 133 -31.95 -54.93 -14.18
N THR A 134 -32.22 -53.86 -14.94
CA THR A 134 -32.87 -53.92 -16.26
C THR A 134 -32.04 -54.65 -17.34
N SER A 135 -31.04 -55.45 -16.97
CA SER A 135 -30.22 -56.23 -17.90
C SER A 135 -29.42 -57.38 -17.26
N ASP A 136 -29.67 -57.78 -16.00
CA ASP A 136 -29.03 -58.97 -15.45
C ASP A 136 -29.99 -59.74 -14.55
N GLY A 137 -30.00 -61.07 -14.69
CA GLY A 137 -30.99 -61.94 -14.05
C GLY A 137 -30.97 -61.77 -12.53
N ALA A 138 -32.15 -61.68 -11.91
CA ALA A 138 -32.27 -61.47 -10.47
C ALA A 138 -31.48 -62.54 -9.68
N ILE A 139 -30.42 -62.12 -8.98
CA ILE A 139 -29.73 -62.96 -8.00
C ILE A 139 -30.40 -62.73 -6.65
N GLY A 140 -30.91 -63.81 -6.03
CA GLY A 140 -31.16 -63.82 -4.59
C GLY A 140 -32.57 -63.51 -4.10
N SER A 141 -33.61 -64.05 -4.73
CA SER A 141 -34.90 -64.23 -4.04
C SER A 141 -35.41 -65.65 -4.20
N ALA A 142 -34.89 -66.56 -3.38
CA ALA A 142 -35.44 -67.90 -3.22
C ALA A 142 -35.35 -68.33 -1.75
N SER A 143 -36.49 -68.34 -1.07
CA SER A 143 -36.72 -69.20 0.08
C SER A 143 -36.98 -70.62 -0.43
N GLY A 144 -35.97 -71.49 -0.33
CA GLY A 144 -36.05 -72.89 -0.75
C GLY A 144 -34.92 -73.28 -1.71
N ASN A 145 -34.35 -74.48 -1.51
CA ASN A 145 -33.20 -75.02 -2.24
C ASN A 145 -33.45 -75.00 -3.75
N LEU A 146 -32.81 -74.05 -4.44
CA LEU A 146 -32.72 -73.98 -5.88
C LEU A 146 -31.24 -73.94 -6.25
N ALA A 147 -30.78 -74.96 -6.98
CA ALA A 147 -29.43 -75.00 -7.53
C ALA A 147 -29.21 -73.77 -8.42
N MET A 148 -28.24 -72.93 -8.05
CA MET A 148 -27.84 -71.78 -8.84
C MET A 148 -26.77 -72.24 -9.84
N THR A 149 -27.10 -72.18 -11.12
CA THR A 149 -26.16 -72.43 -12.21
C THR A 149 -25.53 -71.12 -12.62
N LEU A 150 -24.29 -70.89 -12.20
CA LEU A 150 -23.52 -69.72 -12.62
C LEU A 150 -22.86 -70.02 -13.97
N THR A 151 -23.37 -69.40 -15.04
CA THR A 151 -22.77 -69.51 -16.38
C THR A 151 -21.85 -68.31 -16.60
N ALA A 152 -20.55 -68.52 -16.34
CA ALA A 152 -19.51 -67.58 -16.74
C ALA A 152 -18.84 -68.12 -18.01
N GLY A 153 -19.28 -67.66 -19.19
CA GLY A 153 -18.74 -68.14 -20.47
C GLY A 153 -18.93 -69.65 -20.70
N THR A 154 -17.98 -70.31 -21.36
CA THR A 154 -18.06 -71.72 -21.79
C THR A 154 -17.95 -72.76 -20.66
N GLY A 155 -18.08 -72.35 -19.40
CA GLY A 155 -18.09 -73.23 -18.23
C GLY A 155 -19.26 -72.91 -17.32
N SER A 156 -19.93 -73.96 -16.85
CA SER A 156 -21.03 -73.85 -15.90
C SER A 156 -20.62 -74.50 -14.59
N ALA A 157 -20.77 -73.78 -13.47
CA ALA A 157 -20.57 -74.32 -12.14
C ALA A 157 -21.91 -74.27 -11.38
N THR A 158 -22.34 -75.43 -10.87
CA THR A 158 -23.49 -75.56 -9.99
C THR A 158 -23.00 -75.47 -8.55
N LEU A 159 -23.49 -74.49 -7.79
CA LEU A 159 -23.27 -74.45 -6.35
C LEU A 159 -24.27 -75.40 -5.68
N ASP A 160 -23.78 -76.57 -5.24
CA ASP A 160 -24.50 -77.46 -4.34
C ASP A 160 -24.16 -77.08 -2.89
N THR A 161 -25.15 -76.61 -2.14
CA THR A 161 -24.98 -76.26 -0.71
C THR A 161 -25.29 -77.42 0.23
N THR A 162 -25.35 -78.66 -0.26
CA THR A 162 -25.53 -79.85 0.57
C THR A 162 -24.22 -80.24 1.26
N ALA A 163 -23.79 -79.44 2.23
CA ALA A 163 -22.86 -79.87 3.26
C ALA A 163 -23.65 -80.08 4.56
N ASN A 164 -24.04 -81.34 4.73
CA ASN A 164 -24.84 -81.99 5.80
C ASN A 164 -26.36 -81.99 5.61
#